data_AF-A0A7V5XFZ9-F1
#
_entry.id   AF-A0A7V5XFZ9-F1
#
_cell.length_a   1.000
_cell.length_b   1.000
_cell.length_c   1.000
_cell.angle_alpha   90.00
_cell.angle_beta   90.00
_cell.angle_gamma   90.00
#
_symmetry.space_group_name_H-M   'P 1'
#
loop_
_entity.id
_entity.type
_entity.pdbx_description
1 polymer ?
#
loop_
_entity_poly.entity_id
_entity_poly.type
_entity_poly.pdbx_seq_one_letter_code
_entity_poly.pdbx_strand_id
1 'polypeptide(L)'
;ICGERNVVFYKLSKSETIESYPLFITNNMNFFYNKKPQNSFLTLNNADITEQILSENEGLCALCFLKRTFNKYLEEKIDEKIFKNFSFPSTAEIASSDFKERAIKEKREVFDEYERKFFEILKNYGQENQFSYLKTKSLPKLKLEKTLEGSWWFIENLTEKNFLDELDIQIDKDSLSELKEILDKLGNPNPYYAILYLDGDNMGKWLSGELLPEIQYAYNSEVWKNLPMVFKEELKNFTKRKILTPAIHSSISTALRNYTLEFVKKIVEEEHLGKLVYAGGDDVLAFVNLKDLFNIMEKLRWSFSGQVKFENIGNKDEIKIDINNTSGFVLKDDIYYLTMGKNAKCSMGIVIAHYKEPLKIVIDKVFEMNKKAKNAGKDRFAISLLKRSGEERIGIAKWVIDDELTTNILKNLQNWMNRDRKEKRYISDRFIQNFKTEFQRLKQTQIYEGVINTELKRLILRAYNGLPRESKEERNKFIKDFSEYAIKLLWGIGGDIDNFTSLLEIASFINKGD
;
A
#
# COMPACT_ATOMS: atom_id res chain seq x y z
N ILE A 1 3.62 28.80 -13.29
CA ILE A 1 4.79 28.72 -14.20
C ILE A 1 5.78 27.73 -13.59
N CYS A 2 6.17 26.67 -14.30
CA CYS A 2 7.18 25.71 -13.84
C CYS A 2 8.46 26.44 -13.42
N GLY A 3 8.88 26.30 -12.15
CA GLY A 3 9.97 27.08 -11.57
C GLY A 3 11.38 26.56 -11.84
N GLU A 4 11.54 25.34 -12.35
CA GLU A 4 12.85 24.69 -12.51
C GLU A 4 13.43 24.79 -13.94
N ARG A 5 12.58 25.01 -14.96
CA ARG A 5 12.98 25.01 -16.38
C ARG A 5 12.15 26.01 -17.18
N ASN A 6 12.68 26.44 -18.33
CA ASN A 6 11.96 27.31 -19.27
C ASN A 6 10.58 26.73 -19.61
N VAL A 7 9.57 27.59 -19.59
CA VAL A 7 8.20 27.22 -19.94
C VAL A 7 8.09 27.15 -21.46
N VAL A 8 7.66 26.01 -21.95
CA VAL A 8 7.52 25.76 -23.39
C VAL A 8 6.05 25.63 -23.77
N PHE A 9 5.19 25.25 -22.82
CA PHE A 9 3.75 25.13 -23.03
C PHE A 9 3.02 26.06 -22.06
N TYR A 10 2.09 26.87 -22.56
CA TYR A 10 1.33 27.81 -21.74
C TYR A 10 -0.12 27.91 -22.20
N LYS A 11 -1.09 28.05 -21.30
CA LYS A 11 -2.49 28.26 -21.68
C LYS A 11 -2.96 29.63 -21.23
N LEU A 12 -3.41 30.44 -22.19
CA LEU A 12 -3.97 31.76 -21.89
C LEU A 12 -5.31 31.61 -21.16
N SER A 13 -5.57 32.46 -20.18
CA SER A 13 -6.88 32.53 -19.54
C SER A 13 -7.89 33.26 -20.41
N LYS A 14 -9.18 32.92 -20.24
CA LYS A 14 -10.30 33.68 -20.83
C LYS A 14 -10.34 35.15 -20.41
N SER A 15 -9.64 35.51 -19.33
CA SER A 15 -9.46 36.91 -18.91
C SER A 15 -8.47 37.70 -19.79
N GLU A 16 -7.58 37.01 -20.53
CA GLU A 16 -6.57 37.62 -21.39
C GLU A 16 -6.97 37.61 -22.88
N THR A 17 -7.83 36.68 -23.32
CA THR A 17 -8.30 36.55 -24.72
C THR A 17 -9.74 36.02 -24.79
N ILE A 18 -10.46 36.32 -25.88
CA ILE A 18 -11.88 35.92 -26.12
C ILE A 18 -12.08 34.39 -26.02
N GLU A 19 -11.05 33.61 -26.36
CA GLU A 19 -11.00 32.16 -26.17
C GLU A 19 -9.68 31.75 -25.50
N SER A 20 -9.74 30.76 -24.60
CA SER A 20 -8.55 30.14 -24.01
C SER A 20 -8.00 29.09 -24.97
N TYR A 21 -6.72 29.19 -25.34
CA TYR A 21 -6.05 28.21 -26.18
C TYR A 21 -4.61 27.94 -25.72
N PRO A 22 -4.12 26.70 -25.89
CA PRO A 22 -2.76 26.31 -25.55
C PRO A 22 -1.74 26.87 -26.54
N LEU A 23 -0.57 27.19 -26.04
CA LEU A 23 0.54 27.81 -26.75
C LEU A 23 1.81 26.99 -26.61
N PHE A 24 2.59 26.92 -27.68
CA PHE A 24 3.98 26.52 -27.67
C PHE A 24 4.87 27.77 -27.72
N ILE A 25 5.58 28.07 -26.66
CA ILE A 25 6.43 29.26 -26.54
C ILE A 25 7.77 28.97 -27.22
N THR A 26 8.08 29.73 -28.26
CA THR A 26 9.35 29.64 -29.01
C THR A 26 10.43 30.55 -28.41
N ASN A 27 10.03 31.63 -27.73
CA ASN A 27 10.97 32.55 -27.07
C ASN A 27 10.39 33.06 -25.74
N ASN A 28 10.89 32.50 -24.63
CA ASN A 28 10.42 32.83 -23.29
C ASN A 28 10.62 34.31 -22.92
N MET A 29 11.77 34.88 -23.25
CA MET A 29 12.08 36.28 -22.93
C MET A 29 11.08 37.22 -23.59
N ASN A 30 10.83 37.03 -24.87
CA ASN A 30 9.88 37.88 -25.59
C ASN A 30 8.44 37.65 -25.13
N PHE A 31 8.05 36.39 -24.89
CA PHE A 31 6.70 36.06 -24.48
C PHE A 31 6.34 36.64 -23.11
N PHE A 32 7.17 36.40 -22.08
CA PHE A 32 6.85 36.79 -20.71
C PHE A 32 7.23 38.24 -20.38
N TYR A 33 8.21 38.84 -21.07
CA TYR A 33 8.73 40.17 -20.71
C TYR A 33 8.48 41.27 -21.75
N ASN A 34 8.30 40.95 -23.04
CA ASN A 34 8.17 41.95 -24.13
C ASN A 34 6.77 42.02 -24.77
N LYS A 35 5.70 41.99 -23.97
CA LYS A 35 4.30 42.11 -24.44
C LYS A 35 3.87 41.04 -25.47
N LYS A 36 4.27 39.77 -25.28
CA LYS A 36 3.78 38.60 -26.06
C LYS A 36 3.72 38.84 -27.59
N PRO A 37 4.81 39.22 -28.28
CA PRO A 37 4.77 39.48 -29.72
C PRO A 37 4.40 38.21 -30.49
N GLN A 38 3.64 38.30 -31.58
CA GLN A 38 3.10 37.14 -32.32
C GLN A 38 4.15 36.09 -32.71
N ASN A 39 5.42 36.47 -32.88
CA ASN A 39 6.50 35.55 -33.24
C ASN A 39 7.11 34.79 -32.06
N SER A 40 6.61 34.99 -30.83
CA SER A 40 7.15 34.38 -29.61
C SER A 40 6.45 33.08 -29.20
N PHE A 41 5.41 32.68 -29.93
CA PHE A 41 4.65 31.46 -29.67
C PHE A 41 3.97 30.91 -30.93
N LEU A 42 3.54 29.65 -30.87
CA LEU A 42 2.68 28.98 -31.84
C LEU A 42 1.40 28.52 -31.13
N THR A 43 0.25 28.70 -31.75
CA THR A 43 -1.01 28.20 -31.23
C THR A 43 -1.09 26.68 -31.42
N LEU A 44 -1.47 25.96 -30.37
CA LEU A 44 -1.70 24.52 -30.40
C LEU A 44 -3.20 24.24 -30.55
N ASN A 45 -3.53 23.07 -31.10
CA ASN A 45 -4.91 22.63 -31.22
C ASN A 45 -5.52 22.38 -29.82
N ASN A 46 -6.64 23.05 -29.54
CA ASN A 46 -7.30 22.99 -28.24
C ASN A 46 -8.00 21.63 -28.01
N ALA A 47 -8.39 20.93 -29.08
CA ALA A 47 -9.07 19.65 -28.99
C ALA A 47 -8.23 18.57 -28.29
N ASP A 48 -6.91 18.66 -28.37
CA ASP A 48 -5.98 17.63 -27.89
C ASP A 48 -5.41 17.93 -26.48
N ILE A 49 -5.60 19.15 -25.96
CA ILE A 49 -5.01 19.62 -24.69
C ILE A 49 -6.13 20.00 -23.72
N THR A 50 -6.51 19.04 -22.88
CA THR A 50 -7.52 19.23 -21.83
C THR A 50 -6.98 20.07 -20.66
N GLU A 51 -7.87 20.60 -19.82
CA GLU A 51 -7.52 21.28 -18.56
C GLU A 51 -6.66 20.41 -17.62
N GLN A 52 -6.81 19.08 -17.72
CA GLN A 52 -6.00 18.11 -16.97
C GLN A 52 -4.53 18.11 -17.40
N ILE A 53 -4.25 18.39 -18.68
CA ILE A 53 -2.89 18.44 -19.23
C ILE A 53 -2.28 19.81 -18.92
N LEU A 54 -3.03 20.88 -19.16
CA LEU A 54 -2.56 22.24 -18.99
C LEU A 54 -3.73 23.14 -18.60
N SER A 55 -3.70 23.65 -17.37
CA SER A 55 -4.77 24.50 -16.83
C SER A 55 -4.63 25.95 -17.26
N GLU A 56 -5.70 26.75 -17.14
CA GLU A 56 -5.63 28.20 -17.41
C GLU A 56 -4.49 28.89 -16.61
N ASN A 57 -3.75 29.78 -17.27
CA ASN A 57 -2.57 30.47 -16.73
C ASN A 57 -1.43 29.56 -16.25
N GLU A 58 -1.48 28.27 -16.58
CA GLU A 58 -0.42 27.34 -16.28
C GLU A 58 0.67 27.38 -17.35
N GLY A 59 1.93 27.28 -16.91
CA GLY A 59 3.09 27.14 -17.77
C GLY A 59 3.89 25.91 -17.43
N LEU A 60 4.09 25.00 -18.39
CA LEU A 60 4.87 23.77 -18.23
C LEU A 60 6.15 23.81 -19.08
N CYS A 61 7.23 23.27 -18.52
CA CYS A 61 8.39 22.90 -19.32
C CYS A 61 8.11 21.63 -20.13
N ALA A 62 8.96 21.33 -21.11
CA ALA A 62 8.80 20.15 -21.96
C ALA A 62 8.73 18.82 -21.18
N LEU A 63 9.50 18.69 -20.09
CA LEU A 63 9.48 17.49 -19.25
C LEU A 63 8.15 17.34 -18.48
N CYS A 64 7.62 18.43 -17.93
CA CYS A 64 6.35 18.40 -17.21
C CYS A 64 5.19 18.11 -18.16
N PHE A 65 5.18 18.71 -19.35
CA PHE A 65 4.20 18.42 -20.38
C PHE A 65 4.26 16.95 -20.80
N LEU A 66 5.46 16.43 -21.13
CA LEU A 66 5.65 15.02 -21.46
C LEU A 66 5.14 14.09 -20.36
N LYS A 67 5.41 14.38 -19.09
CA LYS A 67 4.91 13.59 -17.96
C LYS A 67 3.38 13.55 -17.91
N ARG A 68 2.71 14.67 -18.21
CA ARG A 68 1.24 14.76 -18.21
C ARG A 68 0.59 14.14 -19.44
N THR A 69 1.28 14.10 -20.57
CA THR A 69 0.81 13.46 -21.80
C THR A 69 1.39 12.06 -22.00
N PHE A 70 2.09 11.50 -21.01
CA PHE A 70 2.84 10.26 -21.17
C PHE A 70 1.92 9.07 -21.44
N ASN A 71 0.73 9.04 -20.83
CA ASN A 71 -0.29 8.04 -21.08
C ASN A 71 -0.71 8.01 -22.57
N LYS A 72 -0.92 9.17 -23.20
CA LYS A 72 -1.24 9.27 -24.64
C LYS A 72 -0.12 8.70 -25.50
N TYR A 73 1.13 9.00 -25.16
CA TYR A 73 2.28 8.43 -25.86
C TYR A 73 2.34 6.90 -25.73
N LEU A 74 2.10 6.36 -24.53
CA LEU A 74 2.11 4.92 -24.30
C LEU A 74 0.99 4.22 -25.09
N GLU A 75 -0.21 4.80 -25.13
CA GLU A 75 -1.35 4.29 -25.89
C GLU A 75 -1.07 4.31 -27.40
N GLU A 76 -0.54 5.40 -27.94
CA GLU A 76 -0.29 5.54 -29.39
C GLU A 76 0.93 4.78 -29.89
N LYS A 77 2.01 4.71 -29.11
CA LYS A 77 3.33 4.25 -29.59
C LYS A 77 3.78 2.90 -29.05
N ILE A 78 3.25 2.47 -27.90
CA ILE A 78 3.67 1.22 -27.28
C ILE A 78 2.62 0.14 -27.49
N ASP A 79 1.43 0.29 -26.89
CA ASP A 79 0.35 -0.67 -27.03
C ASP A 79 -0.99 -0.06 -26.62
N GLU A 80 -1.87 0.17 -27.59
CA GLU A 80 -3.20 0.74 -27.34
C GLU A 80 -4.01 -0.15 -26.37
N LYS A 81 -3.96 -1.48 -26.51
CA LYS A 81 -4.80 -2.37 -25.69
C LYS A 81 -4.41 -2.33 -24.21
N ILE A 82 -3.12 -2.18 -23.93
CA ILE A 82 -2.60 -2.15 -22.56
C ILE A 82 -2.81 -0.78 -21.92
N PHE A 83 -2.57 0.30 -22.67
CA PHE A 83 -2.50 1.66 -22.11
C PHE A 83 -3.74 2.51 -22.34
N LYS A 84 -4.72 2.02 -23.10
CA LYS A 84 -6.01 2.69 -23.26
C LYS A 84 -6.67 2.94 -21.92
N ASN A 85 -7.01 4.21 -21.68
CA ASN A 85 -7.56 4.69 -20.40
C ASN A 85 -6.67 4.35 -19.18
N PHE A 86 -5.35 4.26 -19.37
CA PHE A 86 -4.42 4.05 -18.26
C PHE A 86 -4.53 5.20 -17.26
N SER A 87 -5.11 4.90 -16.10
CA SER A 87 -5.24 5.83 -14.99
C SER A 87 -4.74 5.18 -13.70
N PHE A 88 -4.24 6.04 -12.81
CA PHE A 88 -3.90 5.66 -11.46
C PHE A 88 -4.95 6.25 -10.52
N PRO A 89 -5.56 5.46 -9.62
CA PRO A 89 -6.52 5.98 -8.66
C PRO A 89 -5.83 6.99 -7.74
N SER A 90 -6.56 8.00 -7.30
CA SER A 90 -6.07 8.95 -6.31
C SER A 90 -5.80 8.25 -4.96
N THR A 91 -5.03 8.88 -4.08
CA THR A 91 -4.86 8.40 -2.71
C THR A 91 -6.20 8.33 -1.95
N ALA A 92 -7.13 9.24 -2.26
CA ALA A 92 -8.47 9.27 -1.69
C ALA A 92 -9.32 8.08 -2.17
N GLU A 93 -9.19 7.71 -3.45
CA GLU A 93 -9.84 6.52 -4.02
C GLU A 93 -9.36 5.23 -3.37
N ILE A 94 -8.05 5.13 -3.06
CA ILE A 94 -7.47 3.98 -2.39
C ILE A 94 -7.92 3.91 -0.93
N ALA A 95 -7.89 5.04 -0.23
CA ALA A 95 -8.34 5.15 1.16
C ALA A 95 -9.82 4.80 1.33
N SER A 96 -10.70 5.27 0.43
CA SER A 96 -12.15 5.03 0.50
C SER A 96 -12.63 3.70 -0.10
N SER A 97 -11.72 2.88 -0.65
CA SER A 97 -12.11 1.69 -1.43
C SER A 97 -12.80 0.59 -0.63
N ASP A 98 -12.46 0.40 0.64
CA ASP A 98 -13.14 -0.54 1.54
C ASP A 98 -14.55 -0.06 1.90
N PHE A 99 -14.73 1.25 2.09
CA PHE A 99 -16.03 1.86 2.24
C PHE A 99 -16.89 1.63 1.00
N LYS A 100 -16.36 1.84 -0.21
CA LYS A 100 -17.08 1.55 -1.47
C LYS A 100 -17.46 0.08 -1.54
N GLU A 101 -16.55 -0.84 -1.20
CA GLU A 101 -16.82 -2.28 -1.16
C GLU A 101 -18.00 -2.61 -0.22
N ARG A 102 -18.01 -2.05 1.00
CA ARG A 102 -19.08 -2.26 1.99
C ARG A 102 -20.39 -1.63 1.53
N ALA A 103 -20.37 -0.36 1.08
CA ALA A 103 -21.55 0.36 0.62
C ALA A 103 -22.24 -0.35 -0.55
N ILE A 104 -21.46 -0.85 -1.52
CA ILE A 104 -21.99 -1.61 -2.66
C ILE A 104 -22.61 -2.94 -2.23
N LYS A 105 -22.00 -3.60 -1.25
CA LYS A 105 -22.46 -4.91 -0.76
C LYS A 105 -23.71 -4.80 0.12
N GLU A 106 -23.79 -3.75 0.95
CA GLU A 106 -24.78 -3.64 2.02
C GLU A 106 -25.89 -2.61 1.73
N LYS A 107 -25.58 -1.55 0.97
CA LYS A 107 -26.44 -0.37 0.77
C LYS A 107 -26.37 0.18 -0.67
N ARG A 108 -26.41 -0.71 -1.66
CA ARG A 108 -26.21 -0.38 -3.09
C ARG A 108 -27.13 0.75 -3.57
N GLU A 109 -28.41 0.72 -3.21
CA GLU A 109 -29.39 1.72 -3.63
C GLU A 109 -29.02 3.12 -3.15
N VAL A 110 -28.60 3.25 -1.88
CA VAL A 110 -28.18 4.53 -1.29
C VAL A 110 -26.85 5.01 -1.89
N PHE A 111 -25.94 4.07 -2.21
CA PHE A 111 -24.68 4.38 -2.90
C PHE A 111 -24.95 4.98 -4.30
N ASP A 112 -25.81 4.33 -5.08
CA ASP A 112 -26.18 4.78 -6.42
C ASP A 112 -27.00 6.08 -6.36
N GLU A 113 -27.86 6.25 -5.35
CA GLU A 113 -28.62 7.47 -5.07
C GLU A 113 -27.68 8.66 -4.83
N TYR A 114 -26.68 8.50 -3.96
CA TYR A 114 -25.71 9.54 -3.67
C TYR A 114 -24.95 9.97 -4.92
N GLU A 115 -24.40 9.01 -5.67
CA GLU A 115 -23.63 9.30 -6.89
C GLU A 115 -24.50 10.00 -7.94
N ARG A 116 -25.74 9.51 -8.14
CA ARG A 116 -26.70 10.15 -9.05
C ARG A 116 -27.01 11.58 -8.62
N LYS A 117 -27.33 11.80 -7.34
CA LYS A 117 -27.69 13.12 -6.82
C LYS A 117 -26.53 14.10 -6.91
N PHE A 118 -25.30 13.65 -6.63
CA PHE A 118 -24.09 14.47 -6.78
C PHE A 118 -23.97 15.00 -8.21
N PHE A 119 -24.08 14.13 -9.22
CA PHE A 119 -24.02 14.57 -10.61
C PHE A 119 -25.24 15.38 -11.07
N GLU A 120 -26.44 15.12 -10.54
CA GLU A 120 -27.64 15.95 -10.81
C GLU A 120 -27.45 17.39 -10.35
N ILE A 121 -26.88 17.59 -9.15
CA ILE A 121 -26.57 18.94 -8.64
C ILE A 121 -25.57 19.63 -9.58
N LEU A 122 -24.51 18.93 -10.00
CA LEU A 122 -23.50 19.51 -10.89
C LEU A 122 -24.05 19.94 -12.26
N LYS A 123 -25.08 19.26 -12.78
CA LYS A 123 -25.74 19.65 -14.04
C LYS A 123 -26.40 21.04 -13.97
N ASN A 124 -26.73 21.53 -12.78
CA ASN A 124 -27.30 22.86 -12.62
C ASN A 124 -26.26 23.99 -12.81
N TYR A 125 -24.97 23.67 -12.75
CA TYR A 125 -23.87 24.64 -12.78
C TYR A 125 -22.99 24.54 -14.03
N GLY A 126 -23.10 23.48 -14.83
CA GLY A 126 -22.26 23.28 -16.01
C GLY A 126 -22.81 22.24 -16.99
N GLN A 127 -22.21 22.16 -18.18
CA GLN A 127 -22.59 21.15 -19.17
C GLN A 127 -22.17 19.74 -18.73
N GLU A 128 -22.89 18.71 -19.17
CA GLU A 128 -22.74 17.32 -18.72
C GLU A 128 -21.30 16.76 -18.87
N ASN A 129 -20.52 17.26 -19.83
CA ASN A 129 -19.14 16.83 -20.07
C ASN A 129 -18.09 17.55 -19.21
N GLN A 130 -18.42 18.69 -18.60
CA GLN A 130 -17.48 19.51 -17.83
C GLN A 130 -16.92 18.77 -16.62
N PHE A 131 -17.74 17.96 -15.95
CA PHE A 131 -17.38 17.23 -14.72
C PHE A 131 -17.09 15.74 -14.96
N SER A 132 -16.86 15.34 -16.21
CA SER A 132 -16.60 13.94 -16.57
C SER A 132 -15.35 13.36 -15.89
N TYR A 133 -14.36 14.20 -15.57
CA TYR A 133 -13.14 13.82 -14.86
C TYR A 133 -13.37 13.34 -13.41
N LEU A 134 -14.51 13.69 -12.82
CA LEU A 134 -14.92 13.19 -11.49
C LEU A 134 -15.40 11.74 -11.52
N LYS A 135 -15.65 11.18 -12.71
CA LYS A 135 -15.91 9.75 -12.89
C LYS A 135 -14.58 9.03 -13.13
N THR A 136 -14.08 8.37 -12.10
CA THR A 136 -12.84 7.59 -12.17
C THR A 136 -13.12 6.10 -12.28
N LYS A 137 -12.15 5.39 -12.85
CA LYS A 137 -12.01 3.95 -12.69
C LYS A 137 -11.51 3.66 -11.28
N SER A 138 -12.20 2.80 -10.55
CA SER A 138 -11.83 2.42 -9.18
C SER A 138 -10.74 1.33 -9.18
N LEU A 139 -10.42 0.80 -8.00
CA LEU A 139 -9.44 -0.27 -7.85
C LEU A 139 -9.90 -1.54 -8.61
N PRO A 140 -8.96 -2.31 -9.21
CA PRO A 140 -9.32 -3.42 -10.08
C PRO A 140 -10.24 -4.47 -9.43
N LYS A 141 -10.03 -4.77 -8.13
CA LYS A 141 -10.88 -5.68 -7.34
C LYS A 141 -12.37 -5.27 -7.30
N LEU A 142 -12.67 -3.98 -7.27
CA LEU A 142 -14.04 -3.46 -7.17
C LEU A 142 -14.81 -3.55 -8.49
N LYS A 143 -14.11 -3.61 -9.63
CA LYS A 143 -14.70 -3.68 -10.98
C LYS A 143 -15.68 -2.54 -11.28
N LEU A 144 -15.45 -1.36 -10.70
CA LEU A 144 -16.21 -0.13 -11.01
C LEU A 144 -15.47 0.66 -12.07
N GLU A 145 -15.97 0.62 -13.30
CA GLU A 145 -15.37 1.32 -14.44
C GLU A 145 -15.61 2.83 -14.42
N LYS A 146 -16.74 3.28 -13.84
CA LYS A 146 -17.07 4.70 -13.66
C LYS A 146 -17.77 4.86 -12.32
N THR A 147 -17.10 5.51 -11.38
CA THR A 147 -17.66 5.90 -10.09
C THR A 147 -17.14 7.28 -9.70
N LEU A 148 -17.85 7.97 -8.81
CA LEU A 148 -17.41 9.24 -8.25
C LEU A 148 -16.03 9.10 -7.59
N GLU A 149 -15.15 10.06 -7.85
CA GLU A 149 -13.80 10.14 -7.31
C GLU A 149 -13.78 10.11 -5.76
N GLY A 150 -12.83 9.35 -5.22
CA GLY A 150 -12.72 9.04 -3.80
C GLY A 150 -12.84 10.21 -2.83
N SER A 151 -12.30 11.39 -3.18
CA SER A 151 -12.31 12.57 -2.30
C SER A 151 -13.73 13.05 -1.98
N TRP A 152 -14.69 12.87 -2.89
CA TRP A 152 -16.07 13.33 -2.68
C TRP A 152 -16.90 12.40 -1.80
N TRP A 153 -16.39 11.22 -1.44
CA TRP A 153 -17.03 10.33 -0.47
C TRP A 153 -16.71 10.69 0.99
N PHE A 154 -15.84 11.68 1.22
CA PHE A 154 -15.52 12.18 2.55
C PHE A 154 -16.45 13.35 2.90
N ILE A 155 -17.25 13.19 3.96
CA ILE A 155 -18.21 14.21 4.38
C ILE A 155 -17.53 15.56 4.71
N GLU A 156 -16.28 15.54 5.17
CA GLU A 156 -15.49 16.76 5.42
C GLU A 156 -15.16 17.56 4.16
N ASN A 157 -15.25 16.95 2.97
CA ASN A 157 -15.03 17.63 1.71
C ASN A 157 -16.32 18.22 1.12
N LEU A 158 -17.50 17.90 1.67
CA LEU A 158 -18.77 18.51 1.27
C LEU A 158 -18.93 19.88 1.95
N THR A 159 -18.18 20.87 1.45
CA THR A 159 -18.20 22.26 1.93
C THR A 159 -18.30 23.24 0.77
N GLU A 160 -18.96 24.39 0.97
CA GLU A 160 -19.04 25.46 -0.03
C GLU A 160 -17.64 25.84 -0.56
N LYS A 161 -16.66 25.90 0.34
CA LYS A 161 -15.26 26.19 0.02
C LYS A 161 -14.66 25.14 -0.92
N ASN A 162 -14.81 23.85 -0.64
CA ASN A 162 -14.24 22.80 -1.49
C ASN A 162 -14.89 22.76 -2.88
N PHE A 163 -16.21 22.98 -2.97
CA PHE A 163 -16.88 23.08 -4.27
C PHE A 163 -16.38 24.27 -5.08
N LEU A 164 -16.09 25.40 -4.42
CA LEU A 164 -15.50 26.56 -5.08
C LEU A 164 -14.05 26.30 -5.50
N ASP A 165 -13.21 25.82 -4.59
CA ASP A 165 -11.77 25.66 -4.82
C ASP A 165 -11.46 24.55 -5.86
N GLU A 166 -12.20 23.43 -5.84
CA GLU A 166 -11.92 22.26 -6.69
C GLU A 166 -12.77 22.23 -7.98
N LEU A 167 -14.01 22.75 -7.94
CA LEU A 167 -14.95 22.66 -9.06
C LEU A 167 -15.35 24.01 -9.67
N ASP A 168 -14.95 25.14 -9.05
CA ASP A 168 -15.40 26.50 -9.40
C ASP A 168 -16.94 26.66 -9.31
N ILE A 169 -17.56 26.04 -8.30
CA ILE A 169 -19.01 26.04 -8.09
C ILE A 169 -19.38 26.67 -6.74
N GLN A 170 -20.27 27.66 -6.78
CA GLN A 170 -20.97 28.15 -5.59
C GLN A 170 -22.24 27.33 -5.34
N ILE A 171 -22.08 26.22 -4.62
CA ILE A 171 -23.20 25.33 -4.27
C ILE A 171 -24.10 25.96 -3.20
N ASP A 172 -25.41 25.76 -3.32
CA ASP A 172 -26.38 26.19 -2.31
C ASP A 172 -26.40 25.26 -1.08
N LYS A 173 -26.88 25.78 0.05
CA LYS A 173 -26.89 25.06 1.33
C LYS A 173 -27.84 23.87 1.35
N ASP A 174 -28.94 23.92 0.61
CA ASP A 174 -29.95 22.86 0.61
C ASP A 174 -29.41 21.63 -0.12
N SER A 175 -28.82 21.82 -1.30
CA SER A 175 -28.11 20.78 -2.06
C SER A 175 -26.99 20.13 -1.23
N LEU A 176 -26.23 20.94 -0.48
CA LEU A 176 -25.14 20.45 0.35
C LEU A 176 -25.62 19.67 1.57
N SER A 177 -26.71 20.09 2.20
CA SER A 177 -27.34 19.35 3.30
C SER A 177 -27.87 18.00 2.81
N GLU A 178 -28.54 17.98 1.65
CA GLU A 178 -29.09 16.77 1.05
C GLU A 178 -27.99 15.73 0.75
N LEU A 179 -26.86 16.15 0.18
CA LEU A 179 -25.72 15.25 -0.07
C LEU A 179 -25.16 14.65 1.23
N LYS A 180 -25.05 15.45 2.29
CA LYS A 180 -24.56 14.98 3.60
C LYS A 180 -25.51 13.97 4.22
N GLU A 181 -26.81 14.21 4.17
CA GLU A 181 -27.83 13.31 4.70
C GLU A 181 -27.85 11.96 4.01
N ILE A 182 -27.66 11.91 2.69
CA ILE A 182 -27.56 10.65 1.95
C ILE A 182 -26.26 9.93 2.33
N LEU A 183 -25.13 10.65 2.36
CA LEU A 183 -23.82 10.07 2.68
C LEU A 183 -23.75 9.51 4.11
N ASP A 184 -24.34 10.20 5.09
CA ASP A 184 -24.40 9.77 6.49
C ASP A 184 -25.08 8.39 6.64
N LYS A 185 -26.03 8.06 5.76
CA LYS A 185 -26.68 6.73 5.75
C LYS A 185 -25.72 5.62 5.34
N LEU A 186 -24.63 5.92 4.61
CA LEU A 186 -23.64 4.94 4.17
C LEU A 186 -22.55 4.70 5.23
N GLY A 187 -22.32 5.65 6.13
CA GLY A 187 -21.21 5.67 7.07
C GLY A 187 -19.99 6.40 6.52
N ASN A 188 -18.90 6.45 7.30
CA ASN A 188 -17.71 7.22 6.94
C ASN A 188 -16.58 6.33 6.39
N PRO A 189 -15.91 6.74 5.30
CA PRO A 189 -14.69 6.09 4.84
C PRO A 189 -13.50 6.35 5.77
N ASN A 190 -12.54 5.41 5.81
CA ASN A 190 -11.25 5.64 6.44
C ASN A 190 -10.41 6.57 5.56
N PRO A 191 -9.92 7.71 6.07
CA PRO A 191 -9.16 8.64 5.25
C PRO A 191 -7.66 8.28 5.15
N TYR A 192 -7.26 7.10 5.62
CA TYR A 192 -5.88 6.63 5.56
C TYR A 192 -5.72 5.50 4.54
N TYR A 193 -4.57 5.51 3.88
CA TYR A 193 -4.11 4.46 2.99
C TYR A 193 -2.68 4.08 3.39
N ALA A 194 -2.15 3.01 2.79
CA ALA A 194 -0.75 2.66 2.94
C ALA A 194 -0.03 2.58 1.59
N ILE A 195 1.25 2.93 1.60
CA ILE A 195 2.20 2.60 0.54
C ILE A 195 3.18 1.58 1.12
N LEU A 196 3.45 0.53 0.35
CA LEU A 196 4.47 -0.46 0.68
C LEU A 196 5.51 -0.54 -0.43
N TYR A 197 6.76 -0.73 -0.02
CA TYR A 197 7.88 -1.07 -0.89
C TYR A 197 8.56 -2.32 -0.35
N LEU A 198 8.55 -3.40 -1.13
CA LEU A 198 9.24 -4.64 -0.84
C LEU A 198 10.44 -4.78 -1.78
N ASP A 199 11.54 -5.29 -1.24
CA ASP A 199 12.83 -5.37 -1.91
C ASP A 199 13.57 -6.65 -1.46
N GLY A 200 14.14 -7.39 -2.40
CA GLY A 200 14.81 -8.65 -2.17
C GLY A 200 16.09 -8.49 -1.34
N ASP A 201 16.28 -9.39 -0.38
CA ASP A 201 17.46 -9.36 0.47
C ASP A 201 18.65 -10.06 -0.19
N ASN A 202 19.76 -9.32 -0.31
CA ASN A 202 21.02 -9.82 -0.85
C ASN A 202 20.94 -10.30 -2.31
N MET A 203 20.12 -9.67 -3.15
CA MET A 203 20.00 -10.08 -4.55
C MET A 203 21.31 -10.06 -5.33
N GLY A 204 22.20 -9.09 -5.07
CA GLY A 204 23.56 -9.11 -5.64
C GLY A 204 24.38 -10.35 -5.24
N LYS A 205 24.17 -10.90 -4.04
CA LYS A 205 24.82 -12.14 -3.58
C LYS A 205 24.18 -13.40 -4.17
N TRP A 206 22.89 -13.36 -4.47
CA TRP A 206 22.23 -14.43 -5.22
C TRP A 206 22.74 -14.48 -6.67
N LEU A 207 22.84 -13.32 -7.33
CA LEU A 207 23.27 -13.21 -8.72
C LEU A 207 24.76 -13.50 -8.91
N SER A 208 25.62 -13.12 -7.96
CA SER A 208 27.06 -13.45 -7.98
C SER A 208 27.37 -14.90 -7.59
N GLY A 209 26.40 -15.62 -7.03
CA GLY A 209 26.55 -17.01 -6.64
C GLY A 209 27.02 -17.25 -5.20
N GLU A 210 27.30 -16.20 -4.43
CA GLU A 210 27.72 -16.31 -3.02
C GLU A 210 26.71 -17.08 -2.14
N LEU A 211 25.42 -16.95 -2.45
CA LEU A 211 24.32 -17.59 -1.71
C LEU A 211 23.84 -18.91 -2.34
N LEU A 212 24.50 -19.39 -3.40
CA LEU A 212 24.16 -20.68 -3.98
C LEU A 212 24.36 -21.81 -2.96
N PRO A 213 23.58 -22.89 -3.08
CA PRO A 213 23.66 -24.01 -2.15
C PRO A 213 25.05 -24.65 -2.17
N GLU A 214 25.40 -25.34 -1.09
CA GLU A 214 26.61 -26.17 -1.06
C GLU A 214 26.59 -27.18 -2.21
N ILE A 215 27.77 -27.54 -2.72
CA ILE A 215 27.90 -28.37 -3.91
C ILE A 215 27.15 -29.71 -3.78
N GLN A 216 27.09 -30.28 -2.58
CA GLN A 216 26.36 -31.52 -2.29
C GLN A 216 24.85 -31.41 -2.48
N TYR A 217 24.28 -30.22 -2.31
CA TYR A 217 22.86 -29.93 -2.54
C TYR A 217 22.58 -29.40 -3.95
N ALA A 218 23.62 -29.27 -4.79
CA ALA A 218 23.47 -28.90 -6.20
C ALA A 218 23.01 -30.08 -7.07
N TYR A 219 23.22 -31.31 -6.60
CA TYR A 219 22.84 -32.56 -7.25
C TYR A 219 21.56 -33.12 -6.63
N ASN A 220 20.86 -33.95 -7.40
CA ASN A 220 19.81 -34.80 -6.86
C ASN A 220 20.38 -35.68 -5.71
N SER A 221 19.60 -35.88 -4.64
CA SER A 221 20.05 -36.59 -3.44
C SER A 221 20.55 -38.00 -3.72
N GLU A 222 19.88 -38.72 -4.62
CA GLU A 222 20.19 -40.11 -4.95
C GLU A 222 21.43 -40.18 -5.85
N VAL A 223 21.57 -39.24 -6.79
CA VAL A 223 22.80 -39.10 -7.57
C VAL A 223 23.98 -38.81 -6.65
N TRP A 224 23.85 -37.83 -5.75
CA TRP A 224 24.91 -37.49 -4.81
C TRP A 224 25.28 -38.69 -3.94
N LYS A 225 24.30 -39.41 -3.36
CA LYS A 225 24.58 -40.63 -2.57
C LYS A 225 25.43 -41.64 -3.33
N ASN A 226 25.11 -41.88 -4.61
CA ASN A 226 25.76 -42.91 -5.43
C ASN A 226 27.10 -42.48 -6.08
N LEU A 227 27.49 -41.20 -5.99
CA LEU A 227 28.79 -40.76 -6.50
C LEU A 227 29.95 -41.40 -5.72
N PRO A 228 31.07 -41.76 -6.38
CA PRO A 228 32.27 -42.27 -5.73
C PRO A 228 32.79 -41.31 -4.64
N MET A 229 33.26 -41.84 -3.52
CA MET A 229 33.72 -41.02 -2.39
C MET A 229 34.88 -40.10 -2.77
N VAL A 230 35.85 -40.62 -3.54
CA VAL A 230 36.98 -39.83 -4.08
C VAL A 230 36.49 -38.61 -4.87
N PHE A 231 35.50 -38.80 -5.75
CA PHE A 231 34.94 -37.72 -6.56
C PHE A 231 34.21 -36.67 -5.71
N LYS A 232 33.50 -37.09 -4.65
CA LYS A 232 32.85 -36.15 -3.71
C LYS A 232 33.88 -35.27 -3.01
N GLU A 233 34.99 -35.85 -2.56
CA GLU A 233 36.06 -35.13 -1.88
C GLU A 233 36.75 -34.15 -2.81
N GLU A 234 37.07 -34.57 -4.04
CA GLU A 234 37.62 -33.68 -5.08
C GLU A 234 36.70 -32.49 -5.36
N LEU A 235 35.39 -32.74 -5.53
CA LEU A 235 34.41 -31.67 -5.76
C LEU A 235 34.32 -30.69 -4.58
N LYS A 236 34.27 -31.20 -3.35
CA LYS A 236 34.21 -30.35 -2.13
C LYS A 236 35.47 -29.52 -1.95
N ASN A 237 36.63 -30.06 -2.35
CA ASN A 237 37.90 -29.35 -2.31
C ASN A 237 38.00 -28.28 -3.41
N PHE A 238 37.47 -28.57 -4.60
CA PHE A 238 37.44 -27.61 -5.71
C PHE A 238 36.49 -26.45 -5.44
N THR A 239 35.27 -26.71 -4.95
CA THR A 239 34.31 -25.66 -4.61
C THR A 239 33.41 -26.06 -3.44
N LYS A 240 33.22 -25.11 -2.50
CA LYS A 240 32.29 -25.29 -1.38
C LYS A 240 30.82 -25.18 -1.83
N ARG A 241 30.55 -24.35 -2.85
CA ARG A 241 29.19 -24.03 -3.31
C ARG A 241 29.00 -24.39 -4.78
N LYS A 242 27.73 -24.48 -5.20
CA LYS A 242 27.38 -24.63 -6.61
C LYS A 242 27.98 -23.46 -7.41
N ILE A 243 28.61 -23.80 -8.54
CA ILE A 243 29.22 -22.82 -9.43
C ILE A 243 28.11 -22.07 -10.16
N LEU A 244 28.22 -20.74 -10.24
CA LEU A 244 27.31 -19.92 -11.01
C LEU A 244 27.44 -20.24 -12.50
N THR A 245 26.33 -20.52 -13.17
CA THR A 245 26.27 -20.75 -14.62
C THR A 245 25.19 -19.87 -15.24
N PRO A 246 25.24 -19.60 -16.56
CA PRO A 246 24.16 -18.90 -17.25
C PRO A 246 22.79 -19.55 -17.05
N ALA A 247 22.74 -20.89 -16.93
CA ALA A 247 21.51 -21.62 -16.64
C ALA A 247 20.94 -21.28 -15.25
N ILE A 248 21.79 -21.20 -14.22
CA ILE A 248 21.35 -20.78 -12.87
C ILE A 248 20.86 -19.34 -12.89
N HIS A 249 21.58 -18.45 -13.58
CA HIS A 249 21.15 -17.05 -13.72
C HIS A 249 19.78 -16.97 -14.41
N SER A 250 19.57 -17.74 -15.48
CA SER A 250 18.27 -17.84 -16.16
C SER A 250 17.17 -18.38 -15.24
N SER A 251 17.46 -19.37 -14.38
CA SER A 251 16.51 -19.87 -13.40
C SER A 251 16.11 -18.82 -12.35
N ILE A 252 17.08 -18.04 -11.85
CA ILE A 252 16.80 -16.91 -10.94
C ILE A 252 15.93 -15.87 -11.64
N SER A 253 16.30 -15.45 -12.85
CA SER A 253 15.50 -14.51 -13.65
C SER A 253 14.09 -15.02 -13.91
N THR A 254 13.93 -16.32 -14.19
CA THR A 254 12.62 -16.96 -14.37
C THR A 254 11.79 -16.92 -13.09
N ALA A 255 12.39 -17.22 -11.93
CA ALA A 255 11.71 -17.16 -10.64
C ALA A 255 11.20 -15.74 -10.32
N LEU A 256 12.03 -14.72 -10.54
CA LEU A 256 11.68 -13.32 -10.33
C LEU A 256 10.60 -12.83 -11.29
N ARG A 257 10.66 -13.25 -12.56
CA ARG A 257 9.61 -12.99 -13.55
C ARG A 257 8.29 -13.62 -13.12
N ASN A 258 8.31 -14.89 -12.71
CA ASN A 258 7.12 -15.59 -12.25
C ASN A 258 6.50 -14.91 -11.03
N TYR A 259 7.33 -14.53 -10.04
CA TYR A 259 6.89 -13.75 -8.87
C TYR A 259 6.11 -12.49 -9.28
N THR A 260 6.70 -11.67 -10.13
CA THR A 260 6.12 -10.41 -10.60
C THR A 260 4.80 -10.61 -11.37
N LEU A 261 4.78 -11.54 -12.33
CA LEU A 261 3.65 -11.69 -13.26
C LEU A 261 2.49 -12.48 -12.65
N GLU A 262 2.79 -13.54 -11.90
CA GLU A 262 1.77 -14.51 -11.47
C GLU A 262 1.25 -14.26 -10.06
N PHE A 263 2.08 -13.68 -9.19
CA PHE A 263 1.75 -13.53 -7.76
C PHE A 263 1.46 -12.07 -7.41
N VAL A 264 2.39 -11.15 -7.69
CA VAL A 264 2.29 -9.76 -7.20
C VAL A 264 1.01 -9.09 -7.68
N LYS A 265 0.72 -9.15 -8.99
CA LYS A 265 -0.50 -8.54 -9.55
C LYS A 265 -1.77 -9.16 -8.98
N LYS A 266 -1.83 -10.50 -8.90
CA LYS A 266 -2.98 -11.22 -8.33
C LYS A 266 -3.22 -10.83 -6.88
N ILE A 267 -2.16 -10.81 -6.06
CA ILE A 267 -2.25 -10.43 -4.64
C ILE A 267 -2.76 -9.01 -4.50
N VAL A 268 -2.15 -8.04 -5.20
CA VAL A 268 -2.43 -6.61 -4.97
C VAL A 268 -3.72 -6.15 -5.63
N GLU A 269 -4.01 -6.58 -6.86
CA GLU A 269 -5.10 -6.02 -7.68
C GLU A 269 -6.33 -6.93 -7.78
N GLU A 270 -6.18 -8.26 -7.69
CA GLU A 270 -7.31 -9.19 -7.85
C GLU A 270 -7.90 -9.65 -6.52
N GLU A 271 -7.05 -10.00 -5.55
CA GLU A 271 -7.47 -10.51 -4.24
C GLU A 271 -7.73 -9.40 -3.22
N HIS A 272 -7.03 -8.26 -3.35
CA HIS A 272 -7.06 -7.18 -2.37
C HIS A 272 -7.34 -5.80 -2.97
N LEU A 273 -7.70 -4.85 -2.11
CA LEU A 273 -7.93 -3.45 -2.42
C LEU A 273 -6.60 -2.72 -2.51
N GLY A 274 -5.86 -2.99 -3.58
CA GLY A 274 -4.61 -2.31 -3.90
C GLY A 274 -4.48 -1.93 -5.36
N LYS A 275 -3.48 -1.11 -5.63
CA LYS A 275 -3.03 -0.77 -6.98
C LYS A 275 -1.52 -0.90 -7.06
N LEU A 276 -1.07 -1.67 -8.05
CA LEU A 276 0.35 -1.88 -8.29
C LEU A 276 0.92 -0.71 -9.09
N VAL A 277 2.02 -0.12 -8.62
CA VAL A 277 2.77 0.93 -9.35
C VAL A 277 3.91 0.31 -10.12
N TYR A 278 4.67 -0.55 -9.44
CA TYR A 278 5.85 -1.18 -10.00
C TYR A 278 6.01 -2.57 -9.41
N ALA A 279 6.34 -3.53 -10.27
CA ALA A 279 6.85 -4.83 -9.88
C ALA A 279 7.92 -5.23 -10.89
N GLY A 280 9.16 -5.32 -10.44
CA GLY A 280 10.32 -5.54 -11.29
C GLY A 280 11.27 -6.53 -10.64
N GLY A 281 11.05 -7.81 -10.89
CA GLY A 281 11.88 -8.86 -10.34
C GLY A 281 11.61 -9.03 -8.84
N ASP A 282 12.49 -8.52 -7.99
CA ASP A 282 12.36 -8.57 -6.53
C ASP A 282 11.78 -7.30 -5.89
N ASP A 283 11.75 -6.20 -6.62
CA ASP A 283 11.23 -4.91 -6.15
C ASP A 283 9.72 -4.79 -6.42
N VAL A 284 8.95 -4.37 -5.42
CA VAL A 284 7.49 -4.14 -5.52
C VAL A 284 7.12 -2.84 -4.83
N LEU A 285 6.43 -1.94 -5.54
CA LEU A 285 5.83 -0.72 -5.01
C LEU A 285 4.31 -0.74 -5.26
N ALA A 286 3.54 -0.66 -4.19
CA ALA A 286 2.08 -0.73 -4.26
C ALA A 286 1.42 0.21 -3.26
N PHE A 287 0.24 0.69 -3.63
CA PHE A 287 -0.64 1.45 -2.76
C PHE A 287 -1.80 0.55 -2.37
N VAL A 288 -2.17 0.55 -1.09
CA VAL A 288 -3.11 -0.41 -0.54
C VAL A 288 -4.05 0.25 0.46
N ASN A 289 -5.29 -0.23 0.50
CA ASN A 289 -6.23 0.09 1.56
C ASN A 289 -5.81 -0.60 2.88
N LEU A 290 -6.08 0.06 4.01
CA LEU A 290 -5.66 -0.44 5.33
C LEU A 290 -6.31 -1.77 5.71
N LYS A 291 -7.54 -2.03 5.28
CA LYS A 291 -8.26 -3.29 5.51
C LYS A 291 -7.45 -4.51 5.08
N ASP A 292 -6.78 -4.39 3.94
CA ASP A 292 -6.07 -5.51 3.30
C ASP A 292 -4.54 -5.47 3.56
N LEU A 293 -4.04 -4.48 4.29
CA LEU A 293 -2.60 -4.21 4.45
C LEU A 293 -1.82 -5.43 4.94
N PHE A 294 -2.18 -6.02 6.08
CA PHE A 294 -1.42 -7.14 6.63
C PHE A 294 -1.52 -8.41 5.77
N ASN A 295 -2.65 -8.63 5.07
CA ASN A 295 -2.79 -9.76 4.16
C ASN A 295 -1.87 -9.61 2.95
N ILE A 296 -1.82 -8.42 2.34
CA ILE A 296 -0.93 -8.13 1.22
C ILE A 296 0.53 -8.27 1.66
N MET A 297 0.90 -7.71 2.82
CA MET A 297 2.26 -7.80 3.35
C MET A 297 2.74 -9.24 3.45
N GLU A 298 1.93 -10.11 4.05
CA GLU A 298 2.24 -11.54 4.18
C GLU A 298 2.34 -12.24 2.83
N LYS A 299 1.30 -12.10 1.99
CA LYS A 299 1.25 -12.83 0.72
C LYS A 299 2.39 -12.42 -0.20
N LEU A 300 2.74 -11.13 -0.27
CA LEU A 300 3.88 -10.66 -1.06
C LEU A 300 5.21 -11.23 -0.55
N ARG A 301 5.41 -11.25 0.77
CA ARG A 301 6.64 -11.80 1.36
C ARG A 301 6.78 -13.30 1.10
N TRP A 302 5.75 -14.09 1.35
CA TRP A 302 5.85 -15.55 1.31
C TRP A 302 5.79 -16.11 -0.12
N SER A 303 5.09 -15.43 -1.03
CA SER A 303 5.09 -15.83 -2.46
C SER A 303 6.46 -15.67 -3.10
N PHE A 304 7.28 -14.69 -2.67
CA PHE A 304 8.65 -14.53 -3.17
C PHE A 304 9.49 -15.79 -2.95
N SER A 305 9.38 -16.39 -1.76
CA SER A 305 10.09 -17.62 -1.39
C SER A 305 9.40 -18.91 -1.86
N GLY A 306 8.23 -18.82 -2.51
CA GLY A 306 7.39 -19.95 -2.88
C GLY A 306 6.70 -20.65 -1.71
N GLN A 307 6.59 -19.99 -0.56
CA GLN A 307 5.94 -20.51 0.65
C GLN A 307 4.44 -20.21 0.64
N VAL A 308 3.81 -20.54 -0.49
CA VAL A 308 2.38 -20.33 -0.75
C VAL A 308 1.83 -21.50 -1.57
N LYS A 309 0.51 -21.60 -1.61
CA LYS A 309 -0.24 -22.51 -2.47
C LYS A 309 -1.48 -21.82 -3.01
N PHE A 310 -1.96 -22.28 -4.16
CA PHE A 310 -3.25 -21.89 -4.69
C PHE A 310 -4.32 -22.83 -4.14
N GLU A 311 -5.38 -22.26 -3.59
CA GLU A 311 -6.57 -23.00 -3.16
C GLU A 311 -7.78 -22.53 -3.97
N ASN A 312 -8.56 -23.50 -4.45
CA ASN A 312 -9.84 -23.25 -5.09
C ASN A 312 -10.90 -22.97 -4.02
N ILE A 313 -11.32 -21.71 -3.89
CA ILE A 313 -12.40 -21.32 -2.98
C ILE A 313 -13.57 -20.81 -3.84
N GLY A 314 -14.52 -21.72 -4.10
CA GLY A 314 -15.61 -21.47 -5.05
C GLY A 314 -15.09 -21.46 -6.49
N ASN A 315 -15.39 -20.39 -7.24
CA ASN A 315 -14.97 -20.19 -8.64
C ASN A 315 -13.72 -19.29 -8.78
N LYS A 316 -12.90 -19.18 -7.72
CA LYS A 316 -11.69 -18.34 -7.73
C LYS A 316 -10.54 -19.06 -7.05
N ASP A 317 -9.38 -19.03 -7.69
CA ASP A 317 -8.12 -19.38 -7.05
C ASP A 317 -7.68 -18.25 -6.12
N GLU A 318 -7.39 -18.60 -4.86
CA GLU A 318 -6.81 -17.70 -3.87
C GLU A 318 -5.43 -18.19 -3.44
N ILE A 319 -4.48 -17.27 -3.31
CA ILE A 319 -3.17 -17.55 -2.75
C ILE A 319 -3.29 -17.65 -1.23
N LYS A 320 -2.92 -18.81 -0.67
CA LYS A 320 -2.78 -19.03 0.78
C LYS A 320 -1.32 -19.23 1.17
N ILE A 321 -0.98 -18.78 2.36
CA ILE A 321 0.35 -18.94 2.92
C ILE A 321 0.53 -20.40 3.32
N ASP A 322 1.66 -20.98 2.90
CA ASP A 322 2.09 -22.31 3.30
C ASP A 322 3.59 -22.28 3.58
N ILE A 323 3.93 -21.93 4.81
CA ILE A 323 5.34 -21.83 5.26
C ILE A 323 6.08 -23.16 5.18
N ASN A 324 5.34 -24.28 5.12
CA ASN A 324 5.90 -25.62 5.04
C ASN A 324 6.29 -25.99 3.59
N ASN A 325 5.77 -25.28 2.59
CA ASN A 325 6.22 -25.46 1.21
C ASN A 325 7.66 -24.97 1.06
N THR A 326 8.57 -25.92 0.99
CA THR A 326 10.02 -25.67 0.90
C THR A 326 10.61 -26.13 -0.43
N SER A 327 9.76 -26.51 -1.38
CA SER A 327 10.15 -27.12 -2.66
C SER A 327 10.83 -26.14 -3.63
N GLY A 328 10.54 -24.85 -3.49
CA GLY A 328 10.91 -23.83 -4.47
C GLY A 328 9.97 -23.78 -5.69
N PHE A 329 8.86 -24.52 -5.66
CA PHE A 329 7.84 -24.51 -6.68
C PHE A 329 6.45 -24.25 -6.09
N VAL A 330 5.60 -23.62 -6.88
CA VAL A 330 4.18 -23.44 -6.56
C VAL A 330 3.35 -23.96 -7.73
N LEU A 331 2.41 -24.85 -7.45
CA LEU A 331 1.49 -25.40 -8.43
C LEU A 331 0.31 -24.43 -8.65
N LYS A 332 0.04 -24.08 -9.91
CA LYS A 332 -1.09 -23.26 -10.35
C LYS A 332 -1.51 -23.75 -11.74
N ASP A 333 -2.79 -24.02 -11.95
CA ASP A 333 -3.33 -24.47 -13.25
C ASP A 333 -2.56 -25.68 -13.83
N ASP A 334 -2.27 -26.68 -12.98
CA ASP A 334 -1.44 -27.86 -13.31
C ASP A 334 0.00 -27.55 -13.79
N ILE A 335 0.45 -26.31 -13.61
CA ILE A 335 1.80 -25.83 -13.97
C ILE A 335 2.59 -25.50 -12.71
N TYR A 336 3.83 -26.00 -12.63
CA TYR A 336 4.77 -25.65 -11.56
C TYR A 336 5.52 -24.36 -11.91
N TYR A 337 5.31 -23.34 -11.10
CA TYR A 337 6.05 -22.08 -11.18
C TYR A 337 7.27 -22.14 -10.27
N LEU A 338 8.44 -21.97 -10.87
CA LEU A 338 9.69 -21.81 -10.14
C LEU A 338 9.67 -20.49 -9.33
N THR A 339 10.16 -20.55 -8.10
CA THR A 339 10.28 -19.41 -7.17
C THR A 339 11.71 -19.28 -6.66
N MET A 340 12.01 -18.20 -5.91
CA MET A 340 13.34 -17.99 -5.35
C MET A 340 13.70 -19.00 -4.24
N GLY A 341 12.70 -19.71 -3.71
CA GLY A 341 12.87 -20.72 -2.67
C GLY A 341 12.99 -20.16 -1.26
N LYS A 342 12.85 -21.04 -0.27
CA LYS A 342 12.72 -20.70 1.17
C LYS A 342 13.86 -19.84 1.76
N ASN A 343 15.04 -19.90 1.15
CA ASN A 343 16.24 -19.21 1.63
C ASN A 343 16.31 -17.76 1.15
N ALA A 344 15.62 -17.42 0.05
CA ALA A 344 15.52 -16.05 -0.42
C ALA A 344 14.49 -15.30 0.43
N LYS A 345 14.87 -14.12 0.91
CA LYS A 345 14.10 -13.32 1.87
C LYS A 345 13.83 -11.93 1.29
N CYS A 346 12.88 -11.22 1.86
CA CYS A 346 12.59 -9.82 1.51
C CYS A 346 12.47 -8.97 2.76
N SER A 347 12.85 -7.70 2.60
CA SER A 347 12.53 -6.65 3.55
C SER A 347 11.44 -5.75 2.98
N MET A 348 10.63 -5.13 3.85
CA MET A 348 9.54 -4.26 3.43
C MET A 348 9.49 -2.97 4.24
N GLY A 349 9.36 -1.84 3.55
CA GLY A 349 9.00 -0.55 4.13
C GLY A 349 7.53 -0.25 3.89
N ILE A 350 6.81 0.19 4.93
CA ILE A 350 5.38 0.54 4.87
C ILE A 350 5.18 1.91 5.49
N VAL A 351 4.35 2.75 4.87
CA VAL A 351 3.90 4.01 5.46
C VAL A 351 2.38 4.10 5.35
N ILE A 352 1.74 4.31 6.49
CA ILE A 352 0.33 4.67 6.61
C ILE A 352 0.23 6.18 6.68
N ALA A 353 -0.52 6.79 5.77
CA ALA A 353 -0.67 8.23 5.67
C ALA A 353 -2.12 8.61 5.34
N HIS A 354 -2.46 9.83 5.72
CA HIS A 354 -3.74 10.43 5.36
C HIS A 354 -3.79 10.73 3.85
N TYR A 355 -4.94 10.61 3.18
CA TYR A 355 -5.01 10.79 1.72
C TYR A 355 -4.61 12.19 1.24
N LYS A 356 -4.71 13.22 2.10
CA LYS A 356 -4.24 14.60 1.84
C LYS A 356 -2.75 14.83 2.14
N GLU A 357 -2.04 13.84 2.69
CA GLU A 357 -0.62 13.98 2.97
C GLU A 357 0.16 14.15 1.65
N PRO A 358 1.09 15.11 1.53
CA PRO A 358 1.86 15.30 0.31
C PRO A 358 2.59 14.03 -0.11
N LEU A 359 2.25 13.52 -1.30
CA LEU A 359 2.68 12.20 -1.75
C LEU A 359 4.21 12.00 -1.74
N LYS A 360 4.96 13.06 -2.04
CA LYS A 360 6.43 13.03 -2.02
C LYS A 360 6.99 12.67 -0.64
N ILE A 361 6.42 13.24 0.42
CA ILE A 361 6.82 12.95 1.81
C ILE A 361 6.55 11.48 2.12
N VAL A 362 5.38 10.98 1.74
CA VAL A 362 4.98 9.59 1.98
C VAL A 362 5.93 8.62 1.25
N ILE A 363 6.20 8.87 -0.04
CA ILE A 363 7.10 8.01 -0.86
C ILE A 363 8.52 8.01 -0.29
N ASP A 364 9.09 9.17 0.03
CA ASP A 364 10.44 9.25 0.58
C ASP A 364 10.52 8.48 1.92
N LYS A 365 9.46 8.57 2.73
CA LYS A 365 9.36 7.83 3.98
C LYS A 365 9.27 6.32 3.79
N VAL A 366 8.59 5.83 2.75
CA VAL A 366 8.52 4.39 2.43
C VAL A 366 9.91 3.82 2.16
N PHE A 367 10.73 4.52 1.39
CA PHE A 367 12.12 4.12 1.13
C PHE A 367 12.99 4.20 2.39
N GLU A 368 12.77 5.20 3.26
CA GLU A 368 13.40 5.26 4.58
C GLU A 368 13.03 4.02 5.42
N MET A 369 11.76 3.61 5.42
CA MET A 369 11.31 2.44 6.18
C MET A 369 11.92 1.15 5.65
N ASN A 370 12.01 0.96 4.32
CA ASN A 370 12.69 -0.22 3.78
C ASN A 370 14.17 -0.28 4.21
N LYS A 371 14.87 0.87 4.18
CA LYS A 371 16.24 0.97 4.70
C LYS A 371 16.32 0.62 6.19
N LYS A 372 15.37 1.09 7.02
CA LYS A 372 15.30 0.71 8.44
C LYS A 372 15.10 -0.79 8.63
N ALA A 373 14.20 -1.41 7.87
CA ALA A 373 13.99 -2.86 7.92
C ALA A 373 15.27 -3.65 7.57
N LYS A 374 15.96 -3.25 6.49
CA LYS A 374 17.24 -3.86 6.08
C LYS A 374 18.34 -3.66 7.11
N ASN A 375 18.49 -2.45 7.65
CA ASN A 375 19.51 -2.13 8.66
C ASN A 375 19.25 -2.84 10.00
N ALA A 376 17.99 -3.16 10.32
CA ALA A 376 17.63 -3.95 11.50
C ALA A 376 17.92 -5.46 11.36
N GLY A 377 18.55 -5.89 10.26
CA GLY A 377 19.03 -7.25 10.06
C GLY A 377 18.37 -8.03 8.92
N LYS A 378 17.67 -7.35 7.99
CA LYS A 378 16.97 -7.96 6.84
C LYS A 378 15.86 -8.95 7.26
N ASP A 379 15.12 -9.50 6.30
CA ASP A 379 13.98 -10.41 6.53
C ASP A 379 12.99 -9.86 7.56
N ARG A 380 12.68 -8.57 7.42
CA ARG A 380 11.88 -7.77 8.36
C ARG A 380 10.98 -6.81 7.60
N PHE A 381 9.96 -6.32 8.29
CA PHE A 381 9.22 -5.15 7.84
C PHE A 381 9.41 -3.99 8.82
N ALA A 382 9.35 -2.77 8.30
CA ALA A 382 9.26 -1.55 9.07
C ALA A 382 8.03 -0.76 8.63
N ILE A 383 7.16 -0.43 9.58
CA ILE A 383 5.90 0.26 9.34
C ILE A 383 5.91 1.60 10.07
N SER A 384 5.61 2.67 9.34
CA SER A 384 5.44 4.02 9.89
C SER A 384 3.99 4.47 9.78
N LEU A 385 3.50 5.10 10.83
CA LEU A 385 2.21 5.79 10.84
C LEU A 385 2.46 7.30 10.97
N LEU A 386 2.03 8.05 9.95
CA LEU A 386 2.03 9.50 9.93
C LEU A 386 0.67 10.00 10.41
N LYS A 387 0.56 10.45 11.66
CA LYS A 387 -0.69 11.02 12.17
C LYS A 387 -0.88 12.44 11.65
N ARG A 388 -2.14 12.87 11.43
CA ARG A 388 -2.50 14.28 11.11
C ARG A 388 -1.92 15.31 12.09
N SER A 389 -1.63 14.92 13.34
CA SER A 389 -1.01 15.80 14.35
C SER A 389 0.49 16.05 14.14
N GLY A 390 1.09 15.49 13.09
CA GLY A 390 2.55 15.50 12.85
C GLY A 390 3.32 14.49 13.70
N GLU A 391 2.63 13.70 14.52
CA GLU A 391 3.27 12.67 15.34
C GLU A 391 3.53 11.41 14.52
N GLU A 392 4.76 10.90 14.61
CA GLU A 392 5.20 9.69 13.93
C GLU A 392 5.29 8.50 14.90
N ARG A 393 4.90 7.33 14.40
CA ARG A 393 5.17 6.03 15.03
C ARG A 393 5.88 5.13 14.05
N ILE A 394 6.86 4.37 14.54
CA ILE A 394 7.63 3.42 13.73
C ILE A 394 7.72 2.10 14.48
N GLY A 395 7.25 1.04 13.84
CA GLY A 395 7.41 -0.34 14.31
C GLY A 395 8.28 -1.14 13.34
N ILE A 396 9.15 -2.01 13.87
CA ILE A 396 10.01 -2.90 13.09
C ILE A 396 9.89 -4.31 13.67
N ALA A 397 9.61 -5.31 12.84
CA ALA A 397 9.57 -6.70 13.30
C ALA A 397 10.04 -7.67 12.24
N LYS A 398 10.43 -8.88 12.67
CA LYS A 398 10.65 -10.02 11.78
C LYS A 398 9.32 -10.48 11.20
N TRP A 399 9.36 -11.25 10.12
CA TRP A 399 8.15 -11.86 9.57
C TRP A 399 7.57 -12.97 10.47
N VAL A 400 8.44 -13.64 11.24
CA VAL A 400 8.10 -14.76 12.13
C VAL A 400 8.67 -14.51 13.53
N ILE A 401 7.85 -14.74 14.55
CA ILE A 401 8.19 -14.73 15.97
C ILE A 401 7.67 -16.04 16.56
N ASP A 402 8.54 -16.83 17.18
CA ASP A 402 8.19 -18.11 17.83
C ASP A 402 7.29 -19.01 16.97
N ASP A 403 7.74 -19.26 15.73
CA ASP A 403 7.06 -20.06 14.70
C ASP A 403 5.68 -19.52 14.25
N GLU A 404 5.32 -18.30 14.65
CA GLU A 404 4.09 -17.64 14.28
C GLU A 404 4.34 -16.40 13.41
N LEU A 405 3.48 -16.19 12.41
CA LEU A 405 3.54 -14.99 11.59
C LEU A 405 3.29 -13.75 12.44
N THR A 406 4.21 -12.80 12.42
CA THR A 406 4.10 -11.58 13.25
C THR A 406 2.88 -10.75 12.88
N THR A 407 2.53 -10.73 11.60
CA THR A 407 1.29 -10.13 11.08
C THR A 407 0.02 -10.83 11.61
N ASN A 408 0.05 -12.14 11.88
CA ASN A 408 -1.06 -12.82 12.57
C ASN A 408 -1.17 -12.37 14.03
N ILE A 409 -0.03 -12.25 14.72
CA ILE A 409 0.03 -11.70 16.08
C ILE A 409 -0.59 -10.29 16.10
N LEU A 410 -0.17 -9.43 15.18
CA LEU A 410 -0.68 -8.06 15.06
C LEU A 410 -2.17 -8.01 14.70
N LYS A 411 -2.65 -8.85 13.76
CA LYS A 411 -4.09 -8.97 13.43
C LYS A 411 -4.91 -9.39 14.64
N ASN A 412 -4.45 -10.36 15.44
CA ASN A 412 -5.17 -10.81 16.62
C ASN A 412 -5.24 -9.71 17.69
N LEU A 413 -4.12 -9.04 17.97
CA LEU A 413 -4.07 -7.92 18.90
C LEU A 413 -4.91 -6.73 18.40
N GLN A 414 -4.80 -6.39 17.11
CA GLN A 414 -5.67 -5.42 16.44
C GLN A 414 -7.13 -5.76 16.68
N ASN A 415 -7.55 -6.98 16.30
CA ASN A 415 -8.93 -7.42 16.43
C ASN A 415 -9.40 -7.29 17.88
N TRP A 416 -8.64 -7.75 18.86
CA TRP A 416 -9.00 -7.66 20.27
C TRP A 416 -9.00 -6.23 20.86
N MET A 417 -8.37 -5.26 20.19
CA MET A 417 -8.43 -3.84 20.54
C MET A 417 -9.55 -3.07 19.81
N ASN A 418 -10.25 -3.71 18.86
CA ASN A 418 -11.34 -3.08 18.14
C ASN A 418 -12.57 -2.93 19.05
N ARG A 419 -13.13 -1.71 19.14
CA ARG A 419 -14.30 -1.41 19.97
C ARG A 419 -15.61 -1.82 19.32
N ASP A 420 -15.64 -1.89 17.99
CA ASP A 420 -16.83 -2.16 17.17
C ASP A 420 -17.02 -3.65 16.87
N ARG A 421 -16.27 -4.52 17.56
CA ARG A 421 -16.43 -5.97 17.45
C ARG A 421 -17.83 -6.42 17.84
N LYS A 422 -18.32 -7.44 17.13
CA LYS A 422 -19.63 -8.07 17.37
C LYS A 422 -19.80 -8.57 18.79
N GLU A 423 -18.74 -9.11 19.39
CA GLU A 423 -18.74 -9.65 20.74
C GLU A 423 -18.76 -8.56 21.83
N LYS A 424 -18.63 -7.28 21.47
CA LYS A 424 -18.64 -6.11 22.35
C LYS A 424 -17.70 -6.21 23.56
N ARG A 425 -16.61 -6.97 23.41
CA ARG A 425 -15.51 -7.09 24.37
C ARG A 425 -14.19 -6.75 23.71
N TYR A 426 -13.38 -5.95 24.39
CA TYR A 426 -12.14 -5.43 23.84
C TYR A 426 -11.15 -4.99 24.92
N ILE A 427 -9.87 -4.88 24.56
CA ILE A 427 -8.85 -4.20 25.36
C ILE A 427 -8.72 -2.75 24.87
N SER A 428 -8.95 -1.78 25.74
CA SER A 428 -8.75 -0.37 25.39
C SER A 428 -7.29 -0.06 25.14
N ASP A 429 -6.98 0.40 23.93
CA ASP A 429 -5.68 0.92 23.46
C ASP A 429 -4.98 1.92 24.40
N ARG A 430 -5.69 2.55 25.34
CA ARG A 430 -5.12 3.45 26.36
C ARG A 430 -4.04 2.78 27.21
N PHE A 431 -4.09 1.46 27.40
CA PHE A 431 -3.05 0.74 28.16
C PHE A 431 -1.65 0.92 27.55
N ILE A 432 -1.57 1.10 26.22
CA ILE A 432 -0.31 1.24 25.48
C ILE A 432 0.43 2.50 25.95
N GLN A 433 -0.28 3.62 26.09
CA GLN A 433 0.30 4.88 26.56
C GLN A 433 0.71 4.80 28.03
N ASN A 434 -0.10 4.15 28.86
CA ASN A 434 0.21 3.94 30.27
C ASN A 434 1.49 3.09 30.41
N PHE A 435 1.58 1.99 29.66
CA PHE A 435 2.75 1.11 29.63
C PHE A 435 4.00 1.87 29.17
N LYS A 436 3.90 2.63 28.08
CA LYS A 436 5.00 3.48 27.60
C LYS A 436 5.49 4.45 28.67
N THR A 437 4.56 5.13 29.35
CA THR A 437 4.88 6.14 30.37
C THR A 437 5.53 5.53 31.62
N GLU A 438 5.00 4.40 32.11
CA GLU A 438 5.52 3.71 33.29
C GLU A 438 6.97 3.26 33.10
N PHE A 439 7.30 2.75 31.90
CA PHE A 439 8.65 2.27 31.59
C PHE A 439 9.58 3.34 31.01
N GLN A 440 9.07 4.51 30.59
CA GLN A 440 9.90 5.58 30.04
C GLN A 440 11.00 6.03 31.01
N ARG A 441 10.69 6.07 32.31
CA ARG A 441 11.65 6.46 33.37
C ARG A 441 12.61 5.34 33.77
N LEU A 442 12.33 4.11 33.37
CA LEU A 442 13.09 2.91 33.74
C LEU A 442 13.98 2.39 32.59
N LYS A 443 14.04 3.12 31.46
CA LYS A 443 14.88 2.76 30.30
C LYS A 443 16.38 2.65 30.61
N GLN A 444 16.85 3.34 31.65
CA GLN A 444 18.26 3.34 32.06
C GLN A 444 18.59 2.24 33.08
N THR A 445 17.58 1.50 33.56
CA THR A 445 17.75 0.44 34.55
C THR A 445 17.54 -0.91 33.89
N GLN A 446 18.34 -1.91 34.27
CA GLN A 446 18.10 -3.29 33.85
C GLN A 446 16.90 -3.83 34.64
N ILE A 447 15.74 -3.90 33.99
CA ILE A 447 14.50 -4.41 34.58
C ILE A 447 14.37 -5.89 34.25
N TYR A 448 14.04 -6.70 35.24
CA TYR A 448 13.74 -8.11 35.04
C TYR A 448 12.49 -8.31 34.19
N GLU A 449 12.54 -9.24 33.24
CA GLU A 449 11.44 -9.56 32.31
C GLU A 449 10.13 -9.86 33.06
N GLY A 450 10.22 -10.52 34.22
CA GLY A 450 9.07 -10.84 35.07
C GLY A 450 8.30 -9.60 35.56
N VAL A 451 9.00 -8.49 35.84
CA VAL A 451 8.37 -7.23 36.25
C VAL A 451 7.60 -6.63 35.09
N ILE A 452 8.23 -6.57 33.91
CA ILE A 452 7.61 -6.04 32.68
C ILE A 452 6.36 -6.87 32.33
N ASN A 453 6.46 -8.20 32.35
CA ASN A 453 5.34 -9.08 32.06
C ASN A 453 4.19 -8.94 33.06
N THR A 454 4.50 -8.77 34.35
CA THR A 454 3.49 -8.58 35.41
C THR A 454 2.76 -7.26 35.23
N GLU A 455 3.51 -6.19 34.94
CA GLU A 455 2.96 -4.86 34.74
C GLU A 455 2.11 -4.79 33.46
N LEU A 456 2.59 -5.35 32.35
CA LEU A 456 1.83 -5.47 31.12
C LEU A 456 0.49 -6.19 31.34
N LYS A 457 0.50 -7.34 32.02
CA LYS A 457 -0.73 -8.09 32.39
C LYS A 457 -1.66 -7.25 33.27
N ARG A 458 -1.13 -6.51 34.25
CA ARG A 458 -1.91 -5.64 35.13
C ARG A 458 -2.62 -4.53 34.35
N LEU A 459 -1.92 -3.89 33.41
CA LEU A 459 -2.50 -2.84 32.56
C LEU A 459 -3.54 -3.39 31.58
N ILE A 460 -3.29 -4.55 30.96
CA ILE A 460 -4.25 -5.22 30.08
C ILE A 460 -5.53 -5.56 30.86
N LEU A 461 -5.40 -6.14 32.07
CA LEU A 461 -6.53 -6.45 32.94
C LEU A 461 -7.39 -5.22 33.27
N ARG A 462 -6.76 -4.06 33.48
CA ARG A 462 -7.45 -2.79 33.74
C ARG A 462 -8.09 -2.18 32.51
N ALA A 463 -7.53 -2.44 31.34
CA ALA A 463 -8.04 -1.94 30.06
C ALA A 463 -9.13 -2.84 29.45
N TYR A 464 -9.42 -3.98 30.08
CA TYR A 464 -10.49 -4.86 29.65
C TYR A 464 -11.86 -4.21 29.77
N ASN A 465 -12.59 -4.18 28.67
CA ASN A 465 -13.99 -3.80 28.58
C ASN A 465 -14.78 -5.03 28.16
N GLY A 466 -15.67 -5.50 29.05
CA GLY A 466 -16.46 -6.72 28.85
C GLY A 466 -17.96 -6.48 29.02
N LEU A 467 -18.74 -7.54 28.86
CA LEU A 467 -20.20 -7.50 28.95
C LEU A 467 -20.69 -7.49 30.41
N PRO A 468 -21.86 -6.88 30.72
CA PRO A 468 -22.41 -6.81 32.08
C PRO A 468 -22.68 -8.17 32.77
N ARG A 469 -22.67 -9.29 32.03
CA ARG A 469 -22.97 -10.65 32.51
C ARG A 469 -22.00 -11.71 32.00
N GLU A 470 -20.79 -11.32 31.61
CA GLU A 470 -19.78 -12.27 31.14
C GLU A 470 -19.28 -13.18 32.28
N SER A 471 -19.06 -14.47 31.98
CA SER A 471 -18.51 -15.39 32.96
C SER A 471 -17.05 -15.02 33.31
N LYS A 472 -16.65 -15.32 34.55
CA LYS A 472 -15.27 -15.08 35.00
C LYS A 472 -14.26 -15.88 34.17
N GLU A 473 -14.64 -17.07 33.71
CA GLU A 473 -13.79 -17.93 32.87
C GLU A 473 -13.55 -17.33 31.49
N GLU A 474 -14.60 -16.86 30.80
CA GLU A 474 -14.48 -16.23 29.49
C GLU A 474 -13.63 -14.96 29.54
N ARG A 475 -13.87 -14.10 30.54
CA ARG A 475 -13.07 -12.91 30.77
C ARG A 475 -11.59 -13.25 30.96
N ASN A 476 -11.30 -14.20 31.86
CA ASN A 476 -9.93 -14.58 32.17
C ASN A 476 -9.24 -15.20 30.95
N LYS A 477 -9.95 -16.01 30.16
CA LYS A 477 -9.45 -16.57 28.92
C LYS A 477 -9.09 -15.47 27.92
N PHE A 478 -10.00 -14.52 27.68
CA PHE A 478 -9.75 -13.41 26.75
C PHE A 478 -8.51 -12.58 27.12
N ILE A 479 -8.40 -12.20 28.41
CA ILE A 479 -7.26 -11.43 28.91
C ILE A 479 -5.97 -12.23 28.83
N LYS A 480 -6.03 -13.53 29.13
CA LYS A 480 -4.88 -14.44 29.04
C LYS A 480 -4.39 -14.53 27.59
N ASP A 481 -5.28 -14.82 26.64
CA ASP A 481 -4.95 -14.95 25.22
C ASP A 481 -4.33 -13.65 24.69
N PHE A 482 -4.93 -12.48 24.99
CA PHE A 482 -4.36 -11.19 24.62
C PHE A 482 -2.97 -10.98 25.22
N SER A 483 -2.82 -11.26 26.52
CA SER A 483 -1.54 -11.08 27.23
C SER A 483 -0.44 -11.97 26.67
N GLU A 484 -0.76 -13.21 26.31
CA GLU A 484 0.19 -14.15 25.72
C GLU A 484 0.72 -13.64 24.37
N TYR A 485 -0.17 -13.16 23.50
CA TYR A 485 0.21 -12.57 22.21
C TYR A 485 1.00 -11.26 22.38
N ALA A 486 0.61 -10.40 23.32
CA ALA A 486 1.31 -9.16 23.60
C ALA A 486 2.72 -9.41 24.14
N ILE A 487 2.88 -10.38 25.05
CA ILE A 487 4.18 -10.80 25.60
C ILE A 487 5.03 -11.43 24.50
N LYS A 488 4.44 -12.31 23.68
CA LYS A 488 5.13 -12.91 22.52
C LYS A 488 5.68 -11.83 21.59
N LEU A 489 4.86 -10.82 21.26
CA LEU A 489 5.30 -9.70 20.43
C LEU A 489 6.46 -8.93 21.07
N LEU A 490 6.34 -8.55 22.35
CA LEU A 490 7.34 -7.76 23.07
C LEU A 490 8.71 -8.46 23.10
N TRP A 491 8.76 -9.74 23.45
CA TRP A 491 10.02 -10.47 23.53
C TRP A 491 10.53 -10.92 22.16
N GLY A 492 9.64 -11.20 21.21
CA GLY A 492 9.98 -11.51 19.82
C GLY A 492 10.72 -10.39 19.09
N ILE A 493 10.52 -9.14 19.51
CA ILE A 493 11.26 -7.98 19.02
C ILE A 493 12.46 -7.58 19.91
N GLY A 494 12.82 -8.41 20.89
CA GLY A 494 13.98 -8.19 21.76
C GLY A 494 13.71 -7.35 23.01
N GLY A 495 12.45 -7.24 23.46
CA GLY A 495 12.10 -6.47 24.67
C GLY A 495 12.10 -4.96 24.49
N ASP A 496 12.18 -4.46 23.25
CA ASP A 496 12.14 -3.04 22.94
C ASP A 496 10.73 -2.47 23.15
N ILE A 497 10.55 -1.74 24.26
CA ILE A 497 9.27 -1.16 24.68
C ILE A 497 8.80 -0.07 23.70
N ASP A 498 9.69 0.72 23.11
CA ASP A 498 9.29 1.78 22.18
C ASP A 498 8.80 1.20 20.86
N ASN A 499 9.52 0.19 20.36
CA ASN A 499 9.12 -0.56 19.17
C ASN A 499 7.81 -1.34 19.41
N PHE A 500 7.67 -2.00 20.57
CA PHE A 500 6.46 -2.72 20.98
C PHE A 500 5.24 -1.81 21.01
N THR A 501 5.36 -0.69 21.73
CA THR A 501 4.25 0.28 21.86
C THR A 501 3.89 0.88 20.50
N SER A 502 4.88 1.18 19.66
CA SER A 502 4.63 1.68 18.30
C SER A 502 3.89 0.65 17.44
N LEU A 503 4.28 -0.63 17.46
CA LEU A 503 3.58 -1.69 16.73
C LEU A 503 2.13 -1.86 17.20
N LEU A 504 1.89 -1.81 18.52
CA LEU A 504 0.53 -1.87 19.08
C LEU A 504 -0.31 -0.64 18.72
N GLU A 505 0.27 0.57 18.79
CA GLU A 505 -0.43 1.80 18.38
C GLU A 505 -0.81 1.73 16.91
N ILE A 506 0.08 1.23 16.04
CA ILE A 506 -0.18 1.08 14.61
C ILE A 506 -1.28 0.02 14.38
N ALA A 507 -1.18 -1.15 15.01
CA ALA A 507 -2.20 -2.19 14.91
C ALA A 507 -3.57 -1.69 15.39
N SER A 508 -3.61 -0.99 16.53
CA SER A 508 -4.84 -0.37 17.05
C SER A 508 -5.37 0.73 16.12
N PHE A 509 -4.49 1.50 15.47
CA PHE A 509 -4.87 2.57 14.57
C PHE A 509 -5.56 2.06 13.30
N ILE A 510 -5.15 0.90 12.78
CA ILE A 510 -5.76 0.30 11.58
C ILE A 510 -7.26 0.02 11.80
N ASN A 511 -7.70 -0.24 13.05
CA ASN A 511 -9.13 -0.37 13.37
C ASN A 511 -9.95 0.92 13.22
N LYS A 512 -9.31 2.11 13.19
CA LYS A 512 -10.03 3.40 13.17
C LYS A 512 -10.71 3.72 11.83
N GLY A 513 -11.05 2.68 11.06
CA GLY A 513 -11.78 2.79 9.81
C GLY A 513 -12.65 1.59 9.46
N ASP A 514 -12.84 0.64 10.38
CA ASP A 514 -13.77 -0.48 10.22
C ASP A 514 -15.19 -0.12 10.67
#